data_AF-A0A1Z8Z6V1-F1
#
_entry.id   AF-A0A1Z8Z6V1-F1
#
_cell.length_a   1.000
_cell.length_b   1.000
_cell.length_c   1.000
_cell.angle_alpha   90.00
_cell.angle_beta   90.00
_cell.angle_gamma   90.00
#
_symmetry.space_group_name_H-M   'P 1'
#
loop_
_entity.id
_entity.type
_entity.pdbx_description
1 polymer ?
#
loop_
_entity_poly.entity_id
_entity_poly.type
_entity_poly.pdbx_seq_one_letter_code
_entity_poly.pdbx_strand_id
1 'polypeptide(L)'
;MFFYRSFLLIIILFLSISSVFAEEKLQSFKCNSLASAKACDNSCENIGQIDFDVEIGEQSSIINIVQFRDKHTSSSSLEGCIVENKMSWQCVSEDSFSKTEHYMVNGGYWWSLRYKMLDGNDDVTQGCAK
;
A
#
# COMPACT_ATOMS: atom_id res chain seq x y z
N MET A 1 -11.91 -21.72 -52.31
CA MET A 1 -11.75 -22.08 -50.89
C MET A 1 -10.55 -21.34 -50.28
N PHE A 2 -10.55 -20.01 -50.29
CA PHE A 2 -9.39 -19.20 -49.84
C PHE A 2 -9.75 -18.05 -48.88
N PHE A 3 -11.04 -17.84 -48.58
CA PHE A 3 -11.48 -16.72 -47.75
C PHE A 3 -11.46 -17.00 -46.23
N TYR A 4 -11.21 -18.23 -45.80
CA TYR A 4 -11.28 -18.61 -44.37
C TYR A 4 -9.96 -18.45 -43.60
N ARG A 5 -8.82 -18.31 -44.31
CA ARG A 5 -7.49 -18.24 -43.66
C ARG A 5 -7.11 -16.83 -43.19
N SER A 6 -7.58 -15.78 -43.87
CA SER A 6 -7.27 -14.39 -43.49
C SER A 6 -8.13 -13.87 -42.33
N PHE A 7 -9.31 -14.44 -42.08
CA PHE A 7 -10.18 -14.02 -40.98
C PHE A 7 -9.71 -14.54 -39.62
N LEU A 8 -9.02 -15.69 -39.59
CA LEU A 8 -8.53 -16.33 -38.37
C LEU A 8 -7.34 -15.58 -37.75
N LEU A 9 -6.53 -14.90 -38.58
CA LEU A 9 -5.39 -14.11 -38.13
C LEU A 9 -5.79 -12.79 -37.45
N ILE A 10 -6.94 -12.21 -37.82
CA ILE A 10 -7.43 -10.96 -37.23
C ILE A 10 -8.00 -11.20 -35.82
N ILE A 11 -8.62 -12.36 -35.60
CA ILE A 11 -9.17 -12.75 -34.30
C ILE A 11 -8.06 -13.01 -33.28
N ILE A 12 -6.93 -13.59 -33.70
CA ILE A 12 -5.78 -13.85 -32.81
C ILE A 12 -5.07 -12.54 -32.43
N LEU A 13 -5.08 -11.52 -33.29
CA LEU A 13 -4.45 -10.22 -33.01
C LEU A 13 -5.27 -9.35 -32.03
N PHE A 14 -6.58 -9.59 -31.91
CA PHE A 14 -7.45 -8.85 -30.99
C PHE A 14 -7.51 -9.44 -29.57
N LEU A 15 -7.01 -10.67 -29.37
CA LEU A 15 -7.04 -11.37 -28.08
C LEU A 15 -5.85 -11.04 -27.15
N SER A 16 -4.86 -10.26 -27.62
CA SER A 16 -3.62 -9.99 -26.88
C SER A 16 -3.54 -8.60 -26.22
N ILE A 17 -4.59 -7.77 -26.30
CA ILE A 17 -4.55 -6.38 -25.82
C ILE A 17 -5.25 -6.20 -24.46
N SER A 18 -5.89 -7.23 -23.92
CA SER A 18 -6.42 -7.17 -22.55
C SER A 18 -5.32 -7.45 -21.53
N SER A 19 -4.28 -6.60 -21.48
CA SER A 19 -3.47 -6.45 -20.28
C SER A 19 -4.37 -5.87 -19.20
N VAL A 20 -5.09 -6.76 -18.53
CA VAL A 20 -5.77 -6.51 -17.27
C VAL A 20 -4.71 -5.90 -16.35
N PHE A 21 -4.80 -4.59 -16.11
CA PHE A 21 -4.12 -3.96 -15.01
C PHE A 21 -4.70 -4.61 -13.75
N ALA A 22 -4.06 -5.67 -13.28
CA ALA A 22 -4.40 -6.27 -12.01
C ALA A 22 -4.08 -5.21 -10.95
N GLU A 23 -5.11 -4.76 -10.25
CA GLU A 23 -4.98 -3.93 -9.06
C GLU A 23 -4.20 -4.76 -8.02
N GLU A 24 -2.91 -4.44 -7.86
CA GLU A 24 -1.95 -5.29 -7.18
C GLU A 24 -2.01 -5.03 -5.67
N LYS A 25 -2.79 -5.86 -4.97
CA LYS A 25 -2.84 -5.84 -3.51
C LYS A 25 -1.52 -6.33 -2.93
N LEU A 26 -0.94 -5.55 -2.02
CA LEU A 26 0.29 -5.92 -1.32
C LEU A 26 -0.02 -6.81 -0.12
N GLN A 27 0.86 -7.78 0.16
CA GLN A 27 0.79 -8.57 1.39
C GLN A 27 1.25 -7.69 2.56
N SER A 28 0.43 -7.60 3.60
CA SER A 28 0.67 -6.75 4.77
C SER A 28 1.19 -7.57 5.95
N PHE A 29 2.18 -7.02 6.66
CA PHE A 29 2.86 -7.69 7.76
C PHE A 29 3.01 -6.76 8.98
N LYS A 30 2.93 -7.35 10.19
CA LYS A 30 3.27 -6.72 11.46
C LYS A 30 4.68 -7.11 11.87
N CYS A 31 5.50 -6.15 12.30
CA CYS A 31 6.91 -6.37 12.58
C CYS A 31 7.27 -6.00 14.02
N ASN A 32 8.20 -6.75 14.62
CA ASN A 32 8.64 -6.52 16.00
C ASN A 32 9.71 -5.43 16.14
N SER A 33 10.30 -4.95 15.04
CA SER A 33 11.31 -3.88 15.05
C SER A 33 11.14 -2.94 13.86
N LEU A 34 11.60 -1.69 13.99
CA LEU A 34 11.58 -0.73 12.89
C LEU A 34 12.49 -1.17 11.75
N ALA A 35 13.61 -1.84 12.08
CA ALA A 35 14.53 -2.38 11.10
C ALA A 35 13.85 -3.45 10.22
N SER A 36 13.13 -4.39 10.85
CA SER A 36 12.40 -5.43 10.12
C SER A 36 11.20 -4.88 9.35
N ALA A 37 10.51 -3.85 9.87
CA ALA A 37 9.46 -3.14 9.12
C ALA A 37 10.01 -2.45 7.85
N LYS A 38 11.10 -1.70 7.96
CA LYS A 38 11.72 -1.03 6.81
C LYS A 38 12.27 -2.02 5.79
N ALA A 39 12.84 -3.13 6.24
CA ALA A 39 13.33 -4.19 5.36
C ALA A 39 12.18 -5.04 4.78
N CYS A 40 11.02 -5.07 5.45
CA CYS A 40 9.93 -6.04 5.29
C CYS A 40 10.49 -7.45 5.11
N ASP A 41 11.16 -7.93 6.15
CA ASP A 41 11.85 -9.22 6.17
C ASP A 41 10.94 -10.35 6.71
N ASN A 42 11.48 -11.58 6.67
CA ASN A 42 10.74 -12.79 7.03
C ASN A 42 10.43 -12.92 8.55
N SER A 43 10.90 -12.00 9.40
CA SER A 43 10.56 -11.96 10.82
C SER A 43 9.19 -11.32 11.08
N CYS A 44 8.61 -10.65 10.08
CA CYS A 44 7.30 -10.03 10.18
C CYS A 44 6.17 -11.05 9.99
N GLU A 45 5.12 -10.92 10.79
CA GLU A 45 3.94 -11.79 10.77
C GLU A 45 2.93 -11.28 9.73
N ASN A 46 2.43 -12.15 8.85
CA ASN A 46 1.41 -11.77 7.87
C ASN A 46 0.08 -11.43 8.60
N ILE A 47 -0.51 -10.28 8.26
CA ILE A 47 -1.75 -9.78 8.87
C ILE A 47 -2.86 -9.48 7.85
N GLY A 48 -2.69 -9.91 6.60
CA GLY A 48 -3.65 -9.72 5.51
C GLY A 48 -3.05 -9.04 4.29
N GLN A 49 -3.88 -8.32 3.55
CA GLN A 49 -3.51 -7.57 2.36
C GLN A 49 -3.89 -6.11 2.48
N ILE A 50 -3.22 -5.24 1.74
CA ILE A 50 -3.49 -3.81 1.72
C ILE A 50 -3.43 -3.29 0.28
N ASP A 51 -4.25 -2.28 0.02
CA ASP A 51 -4.32 -1.57 -1.25
C ASP A 51 -4.35 -0.06 -1.00
N PHE A 52 -3.86 0.69 -1.97
CA PHE A 52 -3.67 2.13 -1.87
C PHE A 52 -4.26 2.82 -3.09
N ASP A 53 -5.08 3.83 -2.83
CA ASP A 53 -5.43 4.82 -3.84
C ASP A 53 -4.90 6.19 -3.44
N VAL A 54 -4.39 6.91 -4.44
CA VAL A 54 -3.65 8.15 -4.26
C VAL A 54 -4.37 9.25 -5.00
N GLU A 55 -4.97 10.16 -4.24
CA GLU A 55 -5.65 11.33 -4.74
C GLU A 55 -4.72 12.55 -4.59
N ILE A 56 -4.22 13.05 -5.72
CA ILE A 56 -3.33 14.21 -5.76
C ILE A 56 -4.20 15.46 -5.96
N GLY A 57 -4.40 16.23 -4.89
CA GLY A 57 -5.07 17.54 -4.94
C GLY A 57 -4.09 18.70 -5.11
N GLU A 58 -4.59 19.88 -5.50
CA GLU A 58 -3.78 21.10 -5.66
C GLU A 58 -3.23 21.65 -4.33
N GLN A 59 -3.90 21.37 -3.19
CA GLN A 59 -3.57 21.94 -1.87
C GLN A 59 -3.06 20.90 -0.86
N SER A 60 -3.54 19.66 -0.97
CA SER A 60 -3.08 18.53 -0.18
C SER A 60 -3.30 17.24 -0.97
N SER A 61 -2.44 16.26 -0.75
CA SER A 61 -2.64 14.91 -1.28
C SER A 61 -3.20 14.01 -0.19
N ILE A 62 -4.12 13.12 -0.60
CA ILE A 62 -4.78 12.16 0.26
C ILE A 62 -4.38 10.75 -0.19
N ILE A 63 -4.01 9.90 0.78
CA ILE A 63 -3.78 8.48 0.54
C ILE A 63 -4.91 7.70 1.18
N ASN A 64 -5.73 7.07 0.36
CA ASN A 64 -6.77 6.15 0.79
C ASN A 64 -6.15 4.75 0.93
N ILE A 65 -6.29 4.17 2.10
CA ILE A 65 -5.77 2.85 2.44
C ILE A 65 -6.95 1.91 2.65
N VAL A 66 -6.98 0.80 1.92
CA VAL A 66 -7.95 -0.27 2.11
C VAL A 66 -7.23 -1.51 2.63
N GLN A 67 -7.62 -2.00 3.80
CA GLN A 67 -7.06 -3.19 4.41
C GLN A 67 -8.05 -4.35 4.28
N PHE A 68 -7.53 -5.51 3.90
CA PHE A 68 -8.26 -6.75 3.75
C PHE A 68 -7.69 -7.77 4.74
N ARG A 69 -8.46 -8.13 5.78
CA ARG A 69 -8.08 -9.14 6.76
C ARG A 69 -9.18 -10.18 6.88
N ASP A 70 -8.87 -11.41 6.48
CA ASP A 70 -9.81 -12.53 6.46
C ASP A 70 -11.13 -12.16 5.75
N LYS A 71 -12.24 -12.07 6.51
CA LYS A 71 -13.57 -11.70 6.01
C LYS A 71 -13.95 -10.24 6.28
N HIS A 72 -12.99 -9.42 6.72
CA HIS A 72 -13.20 -8.03 7.08
C HIS A 72 -12.41 -7.10 6.17
N THR A 73 -13.06 -5.99 5.78
CA THR A 73 -12.45 -4.91 5.01
C THR A 73 -12.63 -3.62 5.78
N SER A 74 -11.54 -2.88 5.95
CA SER A 74 -11.55 -1.54 6.56
C SER A 74 -10.86 -0.54 5.64
N SER A 75 -11.30 0.72 5.70
CA SER A 75 -10.70 1.83 4.96
C SER A 75 -10.32 2.97 5.89
N SER A 76 -9.29 3.70 5.50
CA SER A 76 -8.79 4.89 6.21
C SER A 76 -8.16 5.85 5.21
N SER A 77 -8.07 7.13 5.56
CA SER A 77 -7.45 8.14 4.71
C SER A 77 -6.35 8.85 5.49
N LEU A 78 -5.21 9.05 4.85
CA LEU A 78 -4.09 9.85 5.36
C LEU A 78 -4.10 11.18 4.63
N GLU A 79 -4.14 12.26 5.39
CA GLU A 79 -4.13 13.62 4.85
C GLU A 79 -2.74 14.26 5.01
N GLY A 80 -2.48 15.33 4.25
CA GLY A 80 -1.24 16.10 4.36
C GLY A 80 0.00 15.35 3.88
N CYS A 81 -0.18 14.37 3.00
CA CYS A 81 0.91 13.55 2.48
C CYS A 81 1.74 14.33 1.46
N ILE A 82 3.06 14.10 1.48
CA ILE A 82 3.96 14.52 0.40
C ILE A 82 3.97 13.38 -0.62
N VAL A 83 3.40 13.64 -1.79
CA VAL A 83 3.23 12.64 -2.85
C VAL A 83 4.04 13.05 -4.07
N GLU A 84 4.99 12.20 -4.47
CA GLU A 84 5.68 12.33 -5.74
C GLU A 84 4.95 11.56 -6.84
N ASN A 85 4.50 10.33 -6.52
CA ASN A 85 3.68 9.47 -7.38
C ASN A 85 3.06 8.33 -6.55
N LYS A 86 2.30 7.42 -7.20
CA LYS A 86 1.64 6.29 -6.51
C LYS A 86 2.59 5.35 -5.76
N MET A 87 3.85 5.26 -6.19
CA MET A 87 4.89 4.37 -5.65
C MET A 87 5.91 5.11 -4.77
N SER A 88 5.76 6.42 -4.57
CA SER A 88 6.65 7.27 -3.78
C SER A 88 5.86 8.37 -3.09
N TRP A 89 5.60 8.18 -1.79
CA TRP A 89 4.89 9.14 -0.96
C TRP A 89 5.20 8.93 0.52
N GLN A 90 4.96 9.96 1.32
CA GLN A 90 5.11 9.92 2.78
C GLN A 90 4.02 10.72 3.48
N CYS A 91 3.52 10.20 4.59
CA CYS A 91 2.55 10.86 5.46
C CYS A 91 3.06 10.76 6.89
N VAL A 92 3.19 11.90 7.57
CA VAL A 92 3.59 11.97 8.97
C VAL A 92 2.58 12.82 9.71
N SER A 93 2.00 12.26 10.77
CA SER A 93 1.12 12.98 11.69
C SER A 93 1.70 12.89 13.09
N GLU A 94 1.79 14.02 13.78
CA GLU A 94 2.31 14.11 15.14
C GLU A 94 1.33 14.90 16.01
N ASP A 95 0.81 14.22 17.03
CA ASP A 95 -0.03 14.77 18.07
C ASP A 95 0.71 14.75 19.42
N SER A 96 0.11 15.32 20.46
CA SER A 96 0.73 15.39 21.79
C SER A 96 1.11 14.01 22.36
N PHE A 97 0.34 12.98 22.03
CA PHE A 97 0.49 11.62 22.59
C PHE A 97 0.72 10.54 21.55
N SER A 98 0.74 10.87 20.25
CA SER A 98 0.90 9.89 19.19
C SER A 98 1.72 10.44 18.04
N LYS A 99 2.50 9.56 17.43
CA LYS A 99 3.17 9.83 16.17
C LYS A 99 2.89 8.69 15.21
N THR A 100 2.39 9.03 14.03
CA THR A 100 2.08 8.10 12.96
C THR A 100 2.93 8.43 11.75
N GLU A 101 3.54 7.41 11.18
CA GLU A 101 4.47 7.50 10.06
C GLU A 101 4.07 6.45 9.01
N HIS A 102 3.86 6.89 7.77
CA HIS A 102 3.60 6.03 6.62
C HIS A 102 4.48 6.43 5.45
N TYR A 103 5.09 5.45 4.82
CA TYR A 103 6.02 5.67 3.71
C TYR A 103 5.84 4.60 2.64
N MET A 104 5.81 5.04 1.39
CA MET A 104 5.88 4.21 0.20
C MET A 104 7.15 4.57 -0.55
N VAL A 105 8.02 3.60 -0.78
CA VAL A 105 9.29 3.78 -1.50
C VAL A 105 9.45 2.65 -2.51
N ASN A 106 9.40 3.00 -3.80
CA ASN A 106 9.51 2.05 -4.91
C ASN A 106 8.50 0.89 -4.81
N GLY A 107 7.27 1.16 -4.36
CA GLY A 107 6.22 0.14 -4.17
C GLY A 107 6.30 -0.65 -2.86
N GLY A 108 7.36 -0.50 -2.08
CA GLY A 108 7.43 -1.04 -0.72
C GLY A 108 6.79 -0.07 0.26
N TYR A 109 5.83 -0.55 1.04
CA TYR A 109 5.17 0.23 2.08
C TYR A 109 5.70 -0.12 3.47
N TRP A 110 5.90 0.87 4.33
CA TRP A 110 6.09 0.66 5.77
C TRP A 110 5.38 1.72 6.59
N TRP A 111 5.04 1.35 7.82
CA TRP A 111 4.35 2.23 8.75
C TRP A 111 4.80 2.02 10.19
N SER A 112 4.63 3.07 11.00
CA SER A 112 4.81 3.02 12.44
C SER A 112 3.78 3.91 13.13
N LEU A 113 3.28 3.43 14.26
CA LEU A 113 2.40 4.12 15.18
C LEU A 113 3.04 4.04 16.57
N ARG A 114 3.34 5.19 17.14
CA ARG A 114 3.94 5.34 18.46
C ARG A 114 2.98 6.10 19.36
N TYR A 115 2.69 5.55 20.53
CA TYR A 115 1.97 6.24 21.60
C TYR A 115 2.88 6.52 22.77
N LYS A 116 2.85 7.75 23.29
CA LYS A 116 3.54 8.12 24.53
C LYS A 116 2.68 7.70 25.71
N MET A 117 3.20 6.78 26.52
CA MET A 117 2.50 6.22 27.67
C MET A 117 2.74 7.07 28.93
N LEU A 118 1.83 6.96 29.90
CA LEU A 118 1.91 7.73 31.15
C LEU A 118 3.09 7.32 32.06
N ASP A 119 3.65 6.14 31.85
CA ASP A 119 4.83 5.64 32.54
C ASP A 119 6.14 6.18 31.93
N GLY A 120 6.06 7.00 30.89
CA GLY A 120 7.20 7.58 30.18
C GLY A 120 7.79 6.67 29.09
N ASN A 121 7.26 5.46 28.91
CA ASN A 121 7.64 4.58 27.81
C ASN A 121 6.81 4.87 26.56
N ASP A 122 7.29 4.39 25.41
CA ASP A 122 6.55 4.42 24.16
C ASP A 122 5.97 3.04 23.85
N ASP A 123 4.68 2.97 23.54
CA ASP A 123 4.09 1.80 22.90
C ASP A 123 4.19 1.97 21.38
N VAL A 124 4.86 1.03 20.71
CA VAL A 124 5.17 1.13 19.28
C VAL A 124 4.62 -0.07 18.54
N THR A 125 3.74 0.21 17.58
CA THR A 125 3.30 -0.76 16.58
C THR A 125 3.85 -0.35 15.22
N GLN A 126 4.31 -1.32 14.43
CA GLN A 126 4.88 -1.06 13.11
C GLN A 126 4.69 -2.26 12.19
N GLY A 127 4.81 -2.01 10.89
CA GLY A 127 4.62 -3.03 9.88
C GLY A 127 5.01 -2.57 8.49
N CYS A 128 4.74 -3.42 7.52
CA CYS A 128 5.08 -3.21 6.12
C CYS A 128 4.14 -3.90 5.17
N ALA A 129 4.22 -3.58 3.88
CA ALA A 129 3.62 -4.37 2.83
C ALA A 129 4.47 -4.42 1.57
N LYS A 130 4.43 -5.56 0.87
CA LYS A 130 5.15 -5.86 -0.38
C LYS A 130 4.35 -6.81 -1.26
#